data_AF-A0A7J9I9W7-F1
#
_entry.id   AF-A0A7J9I9W7-F1
#
_cell.length_a   1.000
_cell.length_b   1.000
_cell.length_c   1.000
_cell.angle_alpha   90.00
_cell.angle_beta   90.00
_cell.angle_gamma   90.00
#
_symmetry.space_group_name_H-M   'P 1'
#
loop_
_entity.id
_entity.type
_entity.pdbx_description
1 polymer ?
#
loop_
_entity_poly.entity_id
_entity_poly.type
_entity_poly.pdbx_seq_one_letter_code
_entity_poly.pdbx_strand_id
1 'polypeptide(L)'
;MSSLCENSDFEKSISEELIPKKVRFRGRDVDTNNNMMINSSPEKPISWKDMLVGQSSKYTFNGLEGKDDLDILDGDIQKSFVNGLPSISISNRIHKILIQGMENTVTLKLLCRNIGFFVLQNKLYNLWRPSAALHMMDIENGYFLVKFQNKLDYENALSEGPWIIFGQYLTVQPWTLAFDPTQAYSSVVMAWIRFPGLPGYLYNHKIITEIGETPLVSHILINGRKQNVEYESLSIICFYCGR
;
A
#
# COMPACT_ATOMS: atom_id res chain seq x y z
N MET A 1 31.02 47.68 3.56
CA MET A 1 32.50 47.68 3.41
C MET A 1 32.99 46.48 4.20
N SER A 2 33.56 45.41 3.67
CA SER A 2 34.32 45.12 2.44
C SER A 2 34.27 43.59 2.23
N SER A 3 33.87 43.09 1.06
CA SER A 3 34.74 42.57 -0.01
C SER A 3 35.47 41.27 0.38
N LEU A 4 34.97 40.10 -0.04
CA LEU A 4 35.42 39.30 -1.20
C LEU A 4 36.86 38.78 -1.08
N CYS A 5 36.99 37.45 -1.01
CA CYS A 5 38.05 36.69 -1.67
C CYS A 5 37.45 35.38 -2.20
N GLU A 6 37.42 35.25 -3.53
CA GLU A 6 37.26 34.01 -4.28
C GLU A 6 38.57 33.20 -4.29
N ASN A 7 38.45 31.89 -4.55
CA ASN A 7 39.31 31.02 -5.38
C ASN A 7 39.04 29.56 -4.94
N SER A 8 38.24 28.78 -5.67
CA SER A 8 38.53 28.04 -6.91
C SER A 8 39.07 26.61 -6.65
N ASP A 9 38.24 25.65 -7.04
CA ASP A 9 38.52 24.33 -7.61
C ASP A 9 39.47 23.37 -6.90
N PHE A 10 38.94 22.19 -6.53
CA PHE A 10 39.46 20.92 -7.04
C PHE A 10 38.42 19.82 -6.81
N GLU A 11 37.71 19.45 -7.88
CA GLU A 11 36.97 18.19 -7.99
C GLU A 11 37.93 17.01 -7.77
N LYS A 12 37.56 16.09 -6.89
CA LYS A 12 38.08 14.72 -6.90
C LYS A 12 36.90 13.75 -6.83
N SER A 13 36.59 13.24 -8.01
CA SER A 13 35.82 12.02 -8.24
C SER A 13 36.37 10.87 -7.39
N ILE A 14 35.57 10.37 -6.45
CA ILE A 14 35.81 9.06 -5.85
C ILE A 14 34.97 8.08 -6.67
N SER A 15 35.64 7.42 -7.61
CA SER A 15 35.17 6.20 -8.23
C SER A 15 35.17 5.08 -7.19
N GLU A 16 34.03 4.83 -6.55
CA GLU A 16 33.84 3.56 -5.83
C GLU A 16 33.64 2.45 -6.86
N GLU A 17 34.71 1.68 -7.10
CA GLU A 17 34.68 0.41 -7.82
C GLU A 17 33.71 -0.54 -7.12
N LEU A 18 32.53 -0.72 -7.71
CA LEU A 18 31.62 -1.79 -7.33
C LEU A 18 32.21 -3.13 -7.81
N ILE A 19 32.91 -3.82 -6.90
CA ILE A 19 33.39 -5.19 -7.12
C ILE A 19 32.18 -6.13 -7.21
N PRO A 20 31.92 -6.81 -8.35
CA PRO A 20 30.84 -7.79 -8.42
C PRO A 20 31.21 -9.03 -7.59
N LYS A 21 30.41 -9.32 -6.56
CA LYS A 21 30.57 -10.55 -5.75
C LYS A 21 30.26 -11.78 -6.60
N LYS A 22 31.32 -12.52 -6.96
CA LYS A 22 31.28 -13.80 -7.68
C LYS A 22 30.71 -14.90 -6.77
N VAL A 23 29.59 -15.50 -7.16
CA VAL A 23 28.99 -16.64 -6.44
C VAL A 23 29.66 -17.95 -6.89
N ARG A 24 30.28 -18.68 -5.96
CA ARG A 24 30.79 -20.04 -6.19
C ARG A 24 29.66 -21.05 -6.02
N PHE A 25 29.45 -21.90 -7.02
CA PHE A 25 28.68 -23.14 -6.85
C PHE A 25 29.61 -24.21 -6.31
N ARG A 26 29.26 -24.83 -5.18
CA ARG A 26 29.98 -25.99 -4.64
C ARG A 26 29.33 -27.25 -5.21
N GLY A 27 30.14 -28.04 -5.89
CA GLY A 27 29.80 -29.35 -6.44
C GLY A 27 29.42 -30.36 -5.35
N ARG A 28 28.67 -31.36 -5.79
CA ARG A 28 28.06 -32.44 -5.01
C ARG A 28 29.09 -33.52 -4.76
N ASP A 29 29.35 -33.85 -3.49
CA ASP A 29 30.02 -35.10 -3.12
C ASP A 29 29.03 -35.97 -2.34
N VAL A 30 28.98 -37.23 -2.76
CA VAL A 30 28.20 -38.34 -2.19
C VAL A 30 29.04 -38.97 -1.08
N ASP A 31 28.43 -39.27 0.06
CA ASP A 31 28.84 -40.41 0.90
C ASP A 31 27.79 -40.78 1.97
N THR A 32 27.95 -41.99 2.49
CA THR A 32 26.90 -42.98 2.80
C THR A 32 26.65 -43.18 4.32
N ASN A 33 25.40 -43.48 4.67
CA ASN A 33 24.91 -44.28 5.83
C ASN A 33 25.17 -43.85 7.30
N ASN A 34 24.11 -43.53 8.06
CA ASN A 34 23.45 -44.41 9.05
C ASN A 34 22.61 -43.65 10.12
N ASN A 35 21.42 -44.21 10.32
CA ASN A 35 20.28 -43.96 11.22
C ASN A 35 20.54 -43.40 12.66
N MET A 36 19.84 -42.32 13.06
CA MET A 36 19.07 -42.16 14.32
C MET A 36 18.28 -40.82 14.35
N MET A 37 17.12 -40.82 15.03
CA MET A 37 16.10 -39.76 15.10
C MET A 37 16.59 -38.38 15.58
N ILE A 38 16.05 -37.29 15.00
CA ILE A 38 15.52 -36.08 15.66
C ILE A 38 14.73 -35.28 14.60
N ASN A 39 13.47 -34.97 14.88
CA ASN A 39 12.65 -34.03 14.11
C ASN A 39 13.17 -32.62 14.31
N SER A 40 13.79 -32.03 13.29
CA SER A 40 13.77 -30.60 12.91
C SER A 40 14.97 -30.30 12.01
N SER A 41 14.75 -30.33 10.69
CA SER A 41 15.74 -29.76 9.77
C SER A 41 15.63 -28.23 9.86
N PRO A 42 16.74 -27.48 9.94
CA PRO A 42 16.68 -26.02 9.92
C PRO A 42 16.15 -25.60 8.54
N GLU A 43 14.95 -25.03 8.51
CA GLU A 43 14.39 -24.52 7.26
C GLU A 43 15.38 -23.51 6.67
N LYS A 44 15.76 -23.73 5.40
CA LYS A 44 16.63 -22.80 4.66
C LYS A 44 16.02 -21.39 4.76
N PRO A 45 16.83 -20.33 4.98
CA PRO A 45 16.32 -18.97 4.95
C PRO A 45 15.70 -18.72 3.56
N ILE A 46 14.47 -18.21 3.58
CA ILE A 46 13.67 -17.84 2.41
C ILE A 46 14.51 -16.90 1.55
N SER A 47 14.68 -17.22 0.27
CA SER A 47 15.38 -16.33 -0.66
C SER A 47 14.56 -15.07 -0.88
N TRP A 48 15.23 -13.95 -1.15
CA TRP A 48 14.56 -12.71 -1.59
C TRP A 48 13.60 -12.95 -2.76
N LYS A 49 13.96 -13.87 -3.66
CA LYS A 49 13.09 -14.32 -4.75
C LYS A 49 11.81 -14.95 -4.21
N ASP A 50 11.91 -15.84 -3.23
CA ASP A 50 10.79 -16.57 -2.64
C ASP A 50 9.84 -15.65 -1.87
N MET A 51 10.37 -14.56 -1.29
CA MET A 51 9.57 -13.48 -0.69
C MET A 51 8.77 -12.70 -1.75
N LEU A 52 9.36 -12.48 -2.92
CA LEU A 52 8.71 -11.77 -4.04
C LEU A 52 7.67 -12.61 -4.77
N VAL A 53 7.85 -13.93 -4.89
CA VAL A 53 6.85 -14.85 -5.47
C VAL A 53 5.81 -15.33 -4.46
N GLY A 54 5.81 -14.80 -3.23
CA GLY A 54 4.73 -14.99 -2.27
C GLY A 54 4.56 -16.43 -1.79
N GLN A 55 5.57 -17.03 -1.16
CA GLN A 55 5.33 -18.17 -0.26
C GLN A 55 5.15 -17.68 1.18
N SER A 56 3.89 -17.62 1.61
CA SER A 56 3.52 -17.49 3.01
C SER A 56 4.13 -18.64 3.81
N SER A 57 4.68 -18.33 4.99
CA SER A 57 5.01 -19.29 6.03
C SER A 57 3.91 -20.34 6.20
N LYS A 58 4.29 -21.59 6.44
CA LYS A 58 3.48 -22.83 6.53
C LYS A 58 2.28 -22.85 7.51
N TYR A 59 1.80 -21.72 8.02
CA TYR A 59 0.57 -21.64 8.78
C TYR A 59 -0.51 -20.98 7.93
N THR A 60 -1.27 -21.84 7.24
CA THR A 60 -2.55 -21.57 6.57
C THR A 60 -2.50 -20.58 5.41
N PHE A 61 -2.02 -21.02 4.26
CA PHE A 61 -2.38 -20.44 2.97
C PHE A 61 -2.72 -21.57 1.98
N ASN A 62 -3.88 -22.19 2.18
CA ASN A 62 -4.51 -23.01 1.14
C ASN A 62 -5.59 -22.15 0.48
N GLY A 63 -5.34 -21.77 -0.77
CA GLY A 63 -6.36 -21.23 -1.67
C GLY A 63 -6.10 -19.82 -2.17
N LEU A 64 -5.14 -19.65 -3.08
CA LEU A 64 -5.37 -19.00 -4.38
C LEU A 64 -4.13 -19.17 -5.28
N GLU A 65 -3.79 -20.42 -5.63
CA GLU A 65 -3.15 -20.66 -6.93
C GLU A 65 -4.29 -20.81 -7.94
N GLY A 66 -4.52 -19.79 -8.79
CA GLY A 66 -5.41 -19.94 -9.93
C GLY A 66 -6.07 -18.65 -10.43
N LYS A 67 -5.71 -18.31 -11.68
CA LYS A 67 -6.26 -17.31 -12.61
C LYS A 67 -5.68 -15.91 -12.53
N ASP A 68 -4.44 -15.76 -12.97
CA ASP A 68 -3.99 -14.69 -13.88
C ASP A 68 -2.54 -15.03 -14.27
N ASP A 69 -2.35 -16.13 -15.02
CA ASP A 69 -1.11 -16.25 -15.80
C ASP A 69 -1.21 -15.14 -16.86
N LEU A 70 -0.54 -14.03 -16.58
CA LEU A 70 -0.45 -12.91 -17.51
C LEU A 70 0.21 -13.42 -18.79
N ASP A 71 -0.57 -13.61 -19.85
CA ASP A 71 -0.05 -13.97 -21.16
C ASP A 71 0.80 -12.81 -21.70
N ILE A 72 2.11 -12.89 -21.49
CA ILE A 72 3.10 -11.95 -22.04
C ILE A 72 3.42 -12.40 -23.46
N LEU A 73 3.04 -11.59 -24.45
CA LEU A 73 3.30 -11.85 -25.86
C LEU A 73 4.66 -11.28 -26.27
N ASP A 74 5.15 -11.72 -27.43
CA ASP A 74 6.36 -11.16 -28.00
C ASP A 74 6.18 -9.66 -28.28
N GLY A 75 7.19 -8.87 -27.91
CA GLY A 75 7.16 -7.41 -27.98
C GLY A 75 6.52 -6.68 -26.79
N ASP A 76 5.91 -7.37 -25.82
CA ASP A 76 5.32 -6.71 -24.65
C ASP A 76 6.33 -6.23 -23.61
N ILE A 77 7.41 -6.99 -23.44
CA ILE A 77 8.54 -6.61 -22.60
C ILE A 77 9.75 -6.52 -23.52
N GLN A 78 10.18 -5.30 -23.79
CA GLN A 78 11.37 -5.07 -24.60
C GLN A 78 12.51 -4.63 -23.69
N LYS A 79 13.67 -5.28 -23.85
CA LYS A 79 14.89 -4.96 -23.13
C LYS A 79 15.86 -4.30 -24.10
N SER A 80 16.40 -3.16 -23.74
CA SER A 80 17.36 -2.41 -24.52
C SER A 80 18.46 -1.83 -23.63
N PHE A 81 19.46 -1.19 -24.23
CA PHE A 81 20.47 -0.41 -23.50
C PHE A 81 20.40 1.04 -23.99
N VAL A 82 20.19 1.98 -23.07
CA VAL A 82 20.13 3.42 -23.36
C VAL A 82 21.25 4.07 -22.55
N ASN A 83 22.21 4.69 -23.22
CA ASN A 83 23.38 5.34 -22.60
C ASN A 83 24.16 4.41 -21.64
N GLY A 84 24.29 3.12 -22.01
CA GLY A 84 24.96 2.10 -21.18
C GLY A 84 24.10 1.55 -20.03
N LEU A 85 22.88 2.07 -19.83
CA LEU A 85 21.96 1.60 -18.80
C LEU A 85 20.98 0.57 -19.36
N PRO A 86 20.73 -0.55 -18.66
CA PRO A 86 19.69 -1.49 -19.05
C PRO A 86 18.32 -0.80 -18.93
N SER A 87 17.54 -0.85 -20.01
CA SER A 87 16.21 -0.27 -20.12
C SER A 87 15.20 -1.38 -20.38
N ILE A 88 14.06 -1.32 -19.69
CA ILE A 88 12.94 -2.24 -19.89
C ILE A 88 11.72 -1.39 -20.20
N SER A 89 11.15 -1.57 -21.39
CA SER A 89 9.88 -0.95 -21.75
C SER A 89 8.78 -1.99 -21.75
N ILE A 90 7.67 -1.66 -21.09
CA ILE A 90 6.47 -2.49 -20.99
C ILE A 90 5.42 -1.90 -21.94
N SER A 91 4.74 -2.75 -22.69
CA SER A 91 3.72 -2.31 -23.63
C SER A 91 2.50 -1.71 -22.92
N ASN A 92 1.79 -0.82 -23.62
CA ASN A 92 0.53 -0.26 -23.12
C ASN A 92 -0.54 -1.34 -22.85
N ARG A 93 -0.47 -2.49 -23.54
CA ARG A 93 -1.37 -3.62 -23.33
C ARG A 93 -1.16 -4.20 -21.93
N ILE A 94 0.08 -4.52 -21.58
CA ILE A 94 0.43 -5.03 -20.25
C ILE A 94 0.12 -3.98 -19.18
N HIS A 95 0.44 -2.71 -19.40
CA HIS A 95 0.08 -1.64 -18.45
C HIS A 95 -1.41 -1.65 -18.11
N LYS A 96 -2.30 -1.74 -19.11
CA LYS A 96 -3.76 -1.79 -18.87
C LYS A 96 -4.17 -3.02 -18.05
N ILE A 97 -3.60 -4.19 -18.34
CA ILE A 97 -3.90 -5.43 -17.62
C ILE A 97 -3.44 -5.31 -16.16
N LEU A 98 -2.24 -4.77 -15.93
CA LEU A 98 -1.72 -4.56 -14.57
C LEU A 98 -2.59 -3.58 -13.77
N ILE A 99 -3.05 -2.49 -14.39
CA ILE A 99 -3.95 -1.51 -13.76
C ILE A 99 -5.29 -2.15 -13.44
N GLN A 100 -5.85 -2.93 -14.36
CA GLN A 100 -7.08 -3.69 -14.13
C GLN A 100 -6.91 -4.72 -13.00
N GLY A 101 -5.73 -5.34 -12.91
CA GLY A 101 -5.37 -6.25 -11.82
C GLY A 101 -5.35 -5.58 -10.44
N MET A 102 -5.36 -4.25 -10.36
CA MET A 102 -5.48 -3.49 -9.10
C MET A 102 -6.93 -3.20 -8.71
N GLU A 103 -7.93 -3.70 -9.46
CA GLU A 103 -9.33 -3.65 -9.06
C GLU A 103 -9.53 -4.23 -7.65
N ASN A 104 -10.48 -3.66 -6.92
CA ASN A 104 -10.77 -4.00 -5.52
C ASN A 104 -9.54 -3.92 -4.61
N THR A 105 -8.61 -3.00 -4.88
CA THR A 105 -7.46 -2.73 -4.01
C THR A 105 -7.65 -1.41 -3.29
N VAL A 106 -7.37 -1.41 -1.99
CA VAL A 106 -7.32 -0.19 -1.18
C VAL A 106 -5.90 0.10 -0.73
N THR A 107 -5.61 1.39 -0.57
CA THR A 107 -4.43 1.90 0.10
C THR A 107 -4.78 2.22 1.55
N LEU A 108 -3.95 1.74 2.47
CA LEU A 108 -4.09 1.91 3.90
C LEU A 108 -2.93 2.69 4.49
N LYS A 109 -3.23 3.53 5.48
CA LYS A 109 -2.23 4.16 6.33
C LYS A 109 -2.82 4.42 7.71
N LEU A 110 -2.13 3.98 8.75
CA LEU A 110 -2.48 4.37 10.11
C LEU A 110 -1.90 5.76 10.39
N LEU A 111 -2.73 6.70 10.82
CA LEU A 111 -2.28 8.06 11.13
C LEU A 111 -1.52 8.09 12.47
N CYS A 112 -0.70 9.13 12.66
CA CYS A 112 0.11 9.40 13.85
C CYS A 112 1.30 8.46 14.13
N ARG A 113 1.22 7.15 13.81
CA ARG A 113 2.35 6.23 13.96
C ARG A 113 2.31 5.08 12.95
N ASN A 114 3.47 4.49 12.71
CA ASN A 114 3.59 3.25 11.95
C ASN A 114 3.07 2.06 12.76
N ILE A 115 2.54 1.07 12.05
CA ILE A 115 2.08 -0.20 12.60
C ILE A 115 2.79 -1.34 11.86
N GLY A 116 3.18 -2.38 12.58
CA GLY A 116 3.81 -3.54 11.95
C GLY A 116 2.81 -4.34 11.12
N PHE A 117 3.28 -4.89 9.99
CA PHE A 117 2.48 -5.63 9.00
C PHE A 117 1.52 -6.65 9.64
N PHE A 118 2.03 -7.60 10.42
CA PHE A 118 1.22 -8.65 11.05
C PHE A 118 0.20 -8.12 12.06
N VAL A 119 0.55 -7.04 12.76
CA VAL A 119 -0.37 -6.42 13.73
C VAL A 119 -1.54 -5.77 13.00
N LEU A 120 -1.26 -5.03 11.91
CA LEU A 120 -2.29 -4.44 11.08
C LEU A 120 -3.15 -5.53 10.45
N GLN A 121 -2.55 -6.54 9.81
CA GLN A 121 -3.28 -7.65 9.19
C GLN A 121 -4.25 -8.32 10.18
N ASN A 122 -3.77 -8.67 11.39
CA ASN A 122 -4.61 -9.26 12.43
C ASN A 122 -5.75 -8.32 12.86
N LYS A 123 -5.51 -7.01 12.93
CA LYS A 123 -6.57 -6.03 13.23
C LYS A 123 -7.59 -5.94 12.11
N LEU A 124 -7.17 -5.95 10.85
CA LEU A 124 -8.08 -5.90 9.69
C LEU A 124 -9.02 -7.10 9.66
N TYR A 125 -8.50 -8.32 9.88
CA TYR A 125 -9.36 -9.52 9.95
C TYR A 125 -10.41 -9.45 11.05
N ASN A 126 -10.09 -8.84 12.20
CA ASN A 126 -11.05 -8.67 13.28
C ASN A 126 -12.05 -7.54 13.03
N LEU A 127 -11.59 -6.43 12.41
CA LEU A 127 -12.40 -5.25 12.14
C LEU A 127 -13.38 -5.47 10.99
N TRP A 128 -12.87 -5.94 9.85
CA TRP A 128 -13.66 -6.08 8.63
C TRP A 128 -14.36 -7.43 8.52
N ARG A 129 -13.88 -8.46 9.25
CA ARG A 129 -14.42 -9.82 9.21
C ARG A 129 -14.67 -10.29 7.76
N PRO A 130 -13.65 -10.21 6.89
CA PRO A 130 -13.83 -10.43 5.47
C PRO A 130 -14.32 -11.85 5.22
N SER A 131 -15.21 -12.00 4.23
CA SER A 131 -15.74 -13.29 3.81
C SER A 131 -14.71 -14.15 3.06
N ALA A 132 -13.70 -13.51 2.47
CA ALA A 132 -12.60 -14.15 1.76
C ALA A 132 -11.23 -13.69 2.26
N ALA A 133 -10.16 -14.36 1.81
CA ALA A 133 -8.80 -13.98 2.17
C ALA A 133 -8.41 -12.62 1.56
N LEU A 134 -7.63 -11.84 2.31
CA LEU A 134 -7.10 -10.55 1.90
C LEU A 134 -5.64 -10.71 1.46
N HIS A 135 -5.26 -10.14 0.32
CA HIS A 135 -3.86 -10.07 -0.09
C HIS A 135 -3.29 -8.71 0.31
N MET A 136 -2.40 -8.69 1.31
CA MET A 136 -1.85 -7.47 1.87
C MET A 136 -0.36 -7.33 1.54
N MET A 137 0.06 -6.12 1.16
CA MET A 137 1.44 -5.79 0.82
C MET A 137 1.89 -4.56 1.60
N ASP A 138 3.07 -4.64 2.20
CA ASP A 138 3.81 -3.51 2.78
C ASP A 138 4.38 -2.64 1.66
N ILE A 139 4.27 -1.32 1.82
CA ILE A 139 4.80 -0.31 0.92
C ILE A 139 5.63 0.68 1.76
N GLU A 140 6.41 1.51 1.07
CA GLU A 140 7.18 2.59 1.67
C GLU A 140 6.30 3.57 2.49
N ASN A 141 6.94 4.28 3.42
CA ASN A 141 6.30 5.27 4.27
C ASN A 141 5.13 4.76 5.14
N GLY A 142 5.09 3.45 5.40
CA GLY A 142 4.04 2.85 6.24
C GLY A 142 2.67 2.81 5.58
N TYR A 143 2.64 2.86 4.24
CA TYR A 143 1.47 2.51 3.46
C TYR A 143 1.35 1.00 3.32
N PHE A 144 0.13 0.54 3.15
CA PHE A 144 -0.15 -0.85 2.81
C PHE A 144 -1.16 -0.92 1.69
N LEU A 145 -1.00 -1.88 0.79
CA LEU A 145 -2.03 -2.22 -0.18
C LEU A 145 -2.78 -3.45 0.31
N VAL A 146 -4.11 -3.43 0.22
CA VAL A 146 -4.95 -4.60 0.47
C VAL A 146 -5.83 -4.84 -0.73
N LYS A 147 -5.61 -5.97 -1.40
CA LYS A 147 -6.44 -6.46 -2.49
C LYS A 147 -7.46 -7.45 -1.95
N PHE A 148 -8.72 -7.18 -2.23
CA PHE A 148 -9.85 -8.01 -1.83
C PHE A 148 -10.19 -9.00 -2.95
N GLN A 149 -10.54 -10.23 -2.56
CA GLN A 149 -11.09 -11.20 -3.50
C GLN A 149 -12.57 -10.96 -3.79
N ASN A 150 -13.32 -10.52 -2.77
CA ASN A 150 -14.74 -10.22 -2.87
C ASN A 150 -14.97 -8.72 -2.99
N LYS A 151 -15.75 -8.31 -3.99
CA LYS A 151 -16.16 -6.91 -4.18
C LYS A 151 -16.97 -6.38 -3.00
N LEU A 152 -17.81 -7.23 -2.37
CA LEU A 152 -18.59 -6.82 -1.20
C LEU A 152 -17.69 -6.47 -0.01
N ASP A 153 -16.67 -7.29 0.27
CA ASP A 153 -15.71 -6.99 1.35
C ASP A 153 -14.96 -5.67 1.08
N TYR A 154 -14.61 -5.40 -0.19
CA TYR A 154 -14.00 -4.14 -0.61
C TYR A 154 -14.93 -2.94 -0.40
N GLU A 155 -16.19 -3.03 -0.80
CA GLU A 155 -17.19 -1.98 -0.61
C GLU A 155 -17.46 -1.75 0.88
N ASN A 156 -17.54 -2.80 1.70
CA ASN A 156 -17.71 -2.70 3.14
C ASN A 156 -16.51 -2.03 3.81
N ALA A 157 -15.28 -2.42 3.43
CA ALA A 157 -14.07 -1.78 3.95
C ALA A 157 -14.02 -0.27 3.63
N LEU A 158 -14.62 0.17 2.53
CA LEU A 158 -14.70 1.59 2.18
C LEU A 158 -15.85 2.33 2.86
N SER A 159 -16.96 1.64 3.17
CA SER A 159 -18.23 2.29 3.53
C SER A 159 -18.73 2.04 4.97
N GLU A 160 -18.18 1.06 5.69
CA GLU A 160 -18.58 0.75 7.08
C GLU A 160 -17.69 1.41 8.14
N GLY A 161 -16.73 2.24 7.72
CA GLY A 161 -15.87 3.04 8.61
C GLY A 161 -16.63 4.20 9.28
N PRO A 162 -16.01 4.90 10.25
CA PRO A 162 -14.57 5.10 10.42
C PRO A 162 -13.83 3.92 11.05
N TRP A 163 -12.61 3.65 10.57
CA TRP A 163 -11.78 2.57 11.10
C TRP A 163 -10.76 3.10 12.09
N ILE A 164 -10.81 2.56 13.32
CA ILE A 164 -9.90 2.94 14.41
C ILE A 164 -9.10 1.74 14.86
N ILE A 165 -7.77 1.86 14.85
CA ILE A 165 -6.86 0.86 15.40
C ILE A 165 -6.03 1.52 16.51
N PHE A 166 -6.13 0.97 17.72
CA PHE A 166 -5.42 1.46 18.91
C PHE A 166 -5.60 2.98 19.16
N GLY A 167 -6.83 3.47 18.96
CA GLY A 167 -7.19 4.88 19.15
C GLY A 167 -6.75 5.81 18.02
N GLN A 168 -6.26 5.29 16.90
CA GLN A 168 -5.84 6.09 15.76
C GLN A 168 -6.65 5.76 14.51
N TYR A 169 -6.85 6.77 13.68
CA TYR A 169 -7.59 6.65 12.44
C TYR A 169 -6.78 5.90 11.39
N LEU A 170 -7.39 4.85 10.82
CA LEU A 170 -6.87 4.13 9.67
C LEU A 170 -7.51 4.73 8.42
N THR A 171 -6.70 5.34 7.56
CA THR A 171 -7.20 5.80 6.25
C THR A 171 -7.42 4.59 5.36
N VAL A 172 -8.58 4.52 4.72
CA VAL A 172 -8.91 3.51 3.71
C VAL A 172 -9.35 4.24 2.46
N GLN A 173 -8.60 4.08 1.37
CA GLN A 173 -8.85 4.77 0.11
C GLN A 173 -8.74 3.78 -1.04
N PRO A 174 -9.58 3.88 -2.09
CA PRO A 174 -9.35 3.12 -3.32
C PRO A 174 -7.93 3.39 -3.84
N TRP A 175 -7.24 2.34 -4.30
CA TRP A 175 -5.99 2.53 -5.02
C TRP A 175 -6.26 3.31 -6.31
N THR A 176 -5.35 4.23 -6.65
CA THR A 176 -5.43 5.01 -7.88
C THR A 176 -4.08 5.06 -8.57
N LEU A 177 -4.07 5.30 -9.87
CA LEU A 177 -2.85 5.52 -10.66
C LEU A 177 -2.02 6.72 -10.19
N ALA A 178 -2.67 7.70 -9.54
CA ALA A 178 -2.02 8.88 -9.00
C ALA A 178 -1.41 8.65 -7.60
N PHE A 179 -1.59 7.45 -7.03
CA PHE A 179 -1.00 7.09 -5.74
C PHE A 179 0.53 7.10 -5.83
N ASP A 180 1.16 7.90 -4.96
CA ASP A 180 2.59 8.03 -4.84
C ASP A 180 3.04 7.57 -3.44
N PRO A 181 3.69 6.39 -3.32
CA PRO A 181 4.11 5.86 -2.03
C PRO A 181 5.27 6.64 -1.40
N THR A 182 5.95 7.51 -2.16
CA THR A 182 7.10 8.28 -1.66
C THR A 182 6.68 9.47 -0.79
N GLN A 183 5.42 9.89 -0.87
CA GLN A 183 4.87 10.95 -0.03
C GLN A 183 4.47 10.40 1.33
N ALA A 184 5.06 10.92 2.41
CA ALA A 184 4.79 10.42 3.76
C ALA A 184 3.33 10.59 4.20
N TYR A 185 2.59 11.55 3.63
CA TYR A 185 1.17 11.77 3.89
C TYR A 185 0.46 12.16 2.60
N SER A 186 -0.73 11.61 2.39
CA SER A 186 -1.60 12.04 1.30
C SER A 186 -2.08 13.46 1.58
N SER A 187 -2.11 14.32 0.56
CA SER A 187 -2.74 15.65 0.63
C SER A 187 -4.25 15.58 0.82
N VAL A 188 -4.85 14.41 0.59
CA VAL A 188 -6.29 14.16 0.71
C VAL A 188 -6.53 12.91 1.57
N VAL A 189 -7.36 13.06 2.61
CA VAL A 189 -7.77 11.95 3.49
C VAL A 189 -9.29 11.80 3.41
N MET A 190 -9.77 10.56 3.28
CA MET A 190 -11.20 10.27 3.37
C MET A 190 -11.64 10.36 4.83
N ALA A 191 -12.65 11.18 5.07
CA ALA A 191 -13.19 11.49 6.38
C ALA A 191 -14.67 11.11 6.46
N TRP A 192 -15.05 10.54 7.59
CA TRP A 192 -16.45 10.30 7.92
C TRP A 192 -17.06 11.54 8.55
N ILE A 193 -18.23 11.95 8.08
CA ILE A 193 -18.92 13.16 8.56
C ILE A 193 -20.35 12.85 8.99
N ARG A 194 -20.83 13.62 9.96
CA ARG A 194 -22.23 13.62 10.44
C ARG A 194 -22.81 15.01 10.29
N PHE A 195 -24.09 15.06 9.93
CA PHE A 195 -24.89 16.29 9.92
C PHE A 195 -25.92 16.22 11.06
N PRO A 196 -25.54 16.58 12.30
CA PRO A 196 -26.48 16.53 13.43
C PRO A 196 -27.67 17.46 13.18
N GLY A 197 -28.88 16.95 13.38
CA GLY A 197 -30.11 17.72 13.23
C GLY A 197 -30.51 18.02 11.77
N LEU A 198 -29.88 17.40 10.77
CA LEU A 198 -30.30 17.53 9.38
C LEU A 198 -31.74 17.00 9.21
N PRO A 199 -32.65 17.76 8.60
CA PRO A 199 -34.00 17.27 8.32
C PRO A 199 -34.02 16.00 7.47
N GLY A 200 -34.86 15.02 7.85
CA GLY A 200 -34.96 13.71 7.21
C GLY A 200 -35.15 13.73 5.68
N TYR A 201 -35.93 14.70 5.17
CA TYR A 201 -36.19 14.83 3.73
C TYR A 201 -34.95 15.27 2.92
N LEU A 202 -33.89 15.75 3.57
CA LEU A 202 -32.61 16.09 2.92
C LEU A 202 -31.65 14.91 2.85
N TYR A 203 -31.95 13.77 3.50
CA TYR A 203 -31.20 12.50 3.35
C TYR A 203 -31.53 11.79 2.03
N ASN A 204 -31.60 12.55 0.94
CA ASN A 204 -31.62 12.00 -0.40
C ASN A 204 -30.18 11.80 -0.86
N HIS A 205 -29.87 10.64 -1.47
CA HIS A 205 -28.51 10.33 -1.94
C HIS A 205 -27.91 11.47 -2.77
N LYS A 206 -28.64 12.02 -3.75
CA LYS A 206 -28.13 13.10 -4.60
C LYS A 206 -27.80 14.35 -3.78
N ILE A 207 -28.66 14.72 -2.84
CA ILE A 207 -28.44 15.89 -1.97
C ILE A 207 -27.19 15.69 -1.11
N ILE A 208 -27.04 14.52 -0.48
CA ILE A 208 -25.88 14.21 0.36
C ILE A 208 -24.59 14.19 -0.47
N THR A 209 -24.61 13.66 -1.70
CA THR A 209 -23.47 13.71 -2.62
C THR A 209 -23.07 15.14 -2.94
N GLU A 210 -24.00 15.98 -3.34
CA GLU A 210 -23.72 17.40 -3.64
C GLU A 210 -23.15 18.14 -2.43
N ILE A 211 -23.65 17.85 -1.22
CA ILE A 211 -23.10 18.40 0.02
C ILE A 211 -21.66 17.90 0.24
N GLY A 212 -21.41 16.61 0.03
CA GLY A 212 -20.09 15.99 0.21
C GLY A 212 -19.03 16.49 -0.78
N GLU A 213 -19.43 16.98 -1.95
CA GLU A 213 -18.54 17.58 -2.95
C GLU A 213 -18.15 19.04 -2.63
N THR A 214 -18.81 19.68 -1.65
CA THR A 214 -18.42 21.01 -1.20
C THR A 214 -17.16 20.96 -0.33
N PRO A 215 -16.34 22.03 -0.28
CA PRO A 215 -15.25 22.13 0.68
C PRO A 215 -15.80 22.01 2.11
N LEU A 216 -15.64 20.83 2.71
CA LEU A 216 -16.16 20.56 4.03
C LEU A 216 -15.36 21.39 5.05
N VAL A 217 -16.07 22.33 5.66
CA VAL A 217 -15.63 23.14 6.80
C VAL A 217 -16.50 22.77 8.00
N SER A 218 -16.25 23.35 9.18
CA SER A 218 -17.03 23.00 10.39
C SER A 218 -18.54 23.29 10.27
N HIS A 219 -18.95 24.14 9.31
CA HIS A 219 -20.33 24.54 9.11
C HIS A 219 -20.63 24.86 7.65
N ILE A 220 -21.79 24.43 7.16
CA ILE A 220 -22.28 24.75 5.82
C ILE A 220 -23.66 25.43 5.88
N LEU A 221 -24.06 26.12 4.82
CA LEU A 221 -25.39 26.68 4.69
C LEU A 221 -26.23 25.79 3.78
N ILE A 222 -27.30 25.21 4.32
CA ILE A 222 -28.30 24.46 3.55
C ILE A 222 -29.59 25.27 3.55
N ASN A 223 -30.02 25.76 2.38
CA ASN A 223 -31.18 26.63 2.22
C ASN A 223 -31.15 27.86 3.15
N GLY A 224 -29.97 28.48 3.31
CA GLY A 224 -29.75 29.63 4.19
C GLY A 224 -29.72 29.32 5.70
N ARG A 225 -29.86 28.06 6.10
CA ARG A 225 -29.74 27.62 7.50
C ARG A 225 -28.35 27.06 7.75
N LYS A 226 -27.76 27.45 8.88
CA LYS A 226 -26.47 26.92 9.34
C LYS A 226 -26.64 25.47 9.77
N GLN A 227 -25.90 24.58 9.12
CA GLN A 227 -25.78 23.16 9.42
C GLN A 227 -24.37 22.88 9.94
N ASN A 228 -24.26 22.25 11.10
CA ASN A 228 -22.98 21.79 11.63
C ASN A 228 -22.51 20.55 10.86
N VAL A 229 -21.21 20.47 10.62
CA VAL A 229 -20.54 19.28 10.08
C VAL A 229 -19.63 18.75 11.18
N GLU A 230 -19.93 17.56 11.67
CA GLU A 230 -19.10 16.86 12.65
C GLU A 230 -18.28 15.80 11.94
N TYR A 231 -16.99 15.75 12.22
CA TYR A 231 -16.13 14.74 11.66
C TYR A 231 -15.97 13.57 12.64
N GLU A 232 -16.31 12.36 12.22
CA GLU A 232 -16.15 11.19 13.07
C GLU A 232 -14.68 10.83 13.22
N SER A 233 -14.26 10.60 14.47
CA SER A 233 -12.91 10.10 14.80
C SER A 233 -11.75 11.02 14.37
N LEU A 234 -12.08 12.26 13.99
CA LEU A 234 -11.15 13.26 13.44
C LEU A 234 -10.65 14.25 14.49
N SER A 235 -11.25 14.23 15.70
CA SER A 235 -10.75 14.92 16.90
C SER A 235 -9.39 14.43 17.38
N ILE A 236 -8.80 13.44 16.71
CA ILE A 236 -7.53 12.77 17.05
C ILE A 236 -6.42 13.09 16.02
N ILE A 237 -6.68 13.96 15.04
CA ILE A 237 -5.73 14.25 13.94
C ILE A 237 -5.29 15.72 14.00
N CYS A 238 -4.03 15.98 14.35
CA CYS A 238 -3.39 17.27 14.08
C CYS A 238 -3.06 17.38 12.59
N PHE A 239 -3.83 18.15 11.82
CA PHE A 239 -3.54 18.37 10.40
C PHE A 239 -2.23 19.12 10.13
N TYR A 240 -1.67 19.80 11.13
CA TYR A 240 -0.39 20.51 11.01
C TYR A 240 0.84 19.62 11.26
N CYS A 241 0.69 18.57 12.04
CA CYS A 241 1.81 17.79 12.56
C CYS A 241 1.63 16.28 12.40
N GLY A 242 0.48 15.84 11.87
CA GLY A 242 0.12 14.45 11.66
C GLY A 242 0.08 13.60 12.92
N ARG A 243 0.05 14.21 14.12
CA ARG A 243 0.10 13.56 15.44
C ARG A 243 -1.18 13.73 16.24
#